data_AF-A0A955D1M5-F1
#
_entry.id   AF-A0A955D1M5-F1
#
_cell.length_a   1.000
_cell.length_b   1.000
_cell.length_c   1.000
_cell.angle_alpha   90.00
_cell.angle_beta   90.00
_cell.angle_gamma   90.00
#
_symmetry.space_group_name_H-M   'P 1'
#
loop_
_entity.id
_entity.type
_entity.pdbx_description
1 polymer ?
#
loop_
_entity_poly.entity_id
_entity_poly.type
_entity_poly.pdbx_seq_one_letter_code
_entity_poly.pdbx_strand_id
1 'polypeptide(L)'
;MSRSRRPDTHAPSSAGSRLVGVLRRQLELVERVHAQAARQAKLLANRDADGLAALVHERNGAVSAIQAGEAELASALAEFGTGTAPDRQQVAELMASIEQRLEAVRTLDAATAEAIGAKRDEVRRELAANGAGRQAHGAYAAHAVAPMRDTARYADRRA
;
A
#
# COMPACT_ATOMS: atom_id res chain seq x y z
N MET A 1 -12.59 52.61 41.17
CA MET A 1 -13.18 51.27 41.03
C MET A 1 -12.62 50.59 39.78
N SER A 2 -11.45 49.95 39.89
CA SER A 2 -10.82 49.23 38.78
C SER A 2 -11.27 47.77 38.79
N ARG A 3 -12.11 47.37 37.82
CA ARG A 3 -12.47 45.97 37.62
C ARG A 3 -11.28 45.26 36.94
N SER A 4 -10.54 44.51 37.75
CA SER A 4 -9.57 43.51 37.29
C SER A 4 -10.32 42.42 36.51
N ARG A 5 -10.25 42.45 35.18
CA ARG A 5 -10.64 41.29 34.35
C ARG A 5 -9.62 40.19 34.61
N ARG A 6 -10.04 39.14 35.31
CA ARG A 6 -9.29 37.87 35.32
C ARG A 6 -9.27 37.32 33.89
N PRO A 7 -8.16 36.74 33.42
CA PRO A 7 -8.17 35.96 32.19
C PRO A 7 -9.04 34.74 32.43
N ASP A 8 -10.08 34.58 31.62
CA ASP A 8 -10.88 33.37 31.60
C ASP A 8 -9.97 32.22 31.16
N THR A 9 -9.49 31.43 32.11
CA THR A 9 -8.92 30.10 31.85
C THR A 9 -10.04 29.26 31.24
N HIS A 10 -10.07 29.20 29.91
CA HIS A 10 -10.98 28.35 29.15
C HIS A 10 -10.61 26.89 29.40
N ALA A 11 -11.25 26.29 30.40
CA ALA A 11 -11.23 24.84 30.57
C ALA A 11 -11.79 24.20 29.28
N PRO A 12 -11.10 23.19 28.72
CA PRO A 12 -11.51 22.60 27.46
C PRO A 12 -12.90 21.98 27.63
N SER A 13 -13.78 22.18 26.64
CA SER A 13 -15.10 21.56 26.67
C SER A 13 -14.94 20.04 26.67
N SER A 14 -15.75 19.31 27.45
CA SER A 14 -15.66 17.83 27.50
C SER A 14 -15.87 17.20 26.12
N ALA A 15 -16.73 17.81 25.29
CA ALA A 15 -16.95 17.44 23.89
C ALA A 15 -15.72 17.73 23.00
N GLY A 16 -15.12 18.92 23.11
CA GLY A 16 -13.90 19.27 22.37
C GLY A 16 -12.71 18.39 22.73
N SER A 17 -12.52 18.12 24.02
CA SER A 17 -11.48 17.20 24.51
C SER A 17 -11.66 15.79 23.97
N ARG A 18 -12.91 15.30 23.91
CA ARG A 18 -13.23 13.99 23.34
C ARG A 18 -12.90 13.94 21.86
N LEU A 19 -13.36 14.91 21.06
CA LEU A 19 -13.09 14.95 19.62
C LEU A 19 -11.59 15.05 19.32
N VAL A 20 -10.86 15.91 20.02
CA VAL A 20 -9.40 16.00 19.92
C VAL A 20 -8.74 14.67 20.25
N GLY A 21 -9.22 13.97 21.29
CA GLY A 21 -8.75 12.63 21.64
C GLY A 21 -8.97 11.60 20.54
N VAL A 22 -10.14 11.59 19.90
CA VAL A 22 -10.45 10.71 18.77
C VAL A 22 -9.55 11.04 17.57
N LEU A 23 -9.44 12.32 17.21
CA LEU A 23 -8.63 12.78 16.08
C LEU A 23 -7.15 12.47 16.27
N ARG A 24 -6.62 12.59 17.49
CA ARG A 24 -5.23 12.18 17.80
C ARG A 24 -5.00 10.69 17.56
N ARG A 25 -5.91 9.83 18.03
CA ARG A 25 -5.82 8.38 17.77
C ARG A 25 -5.91 8.07 16.28
N GLN A 26 -6.78 8.76 15.55
CA GLN A 26 -6.87 8.62 14.10
C GLN A 26 -5.58 9.05 13.41
N LEU A 27 -4.99 10.18 13.82
CA LEU A 27 -3.70 10.64 13.30
C LEU A 27 -2.59 9.61 13.57
N GLU A 28 -2.49 9.07 14.79
CA GLU A 28 -1.50 8.02 15.12
C GLU A 28 -1.66 6.77 14.23
N LEU A 29 -2.89 6.33 13.98
CA LEU A 29 -3.16 5.20 13.08
C LEU A 29 -2.76 5.51 11.65
N VAL A 30 -3.07 6.71 11.15
CA VAL A 30 -2.69 7.14 9.80
C VAL A 30 -1.18 7.30 9.67
N GLU A 31 -0.48 7.79 10.70
CA GLU A 31 0.98 7.85 10.71
C GLU A 31 1.62 6.45 10.69
N ARG A 32 1.02 5.48 11.37
CA ARG A 32 1.44 4.07 11.26
C ARG A 32 1.26 3.53 9.85
N VAL A 33 0.12 3.78 9.21
CA VAL A 33 -0.12 3.38 7.80
C VAL A 33 0.88 4.05 6.86
N HIS A 34 1.19 5.33 7.07
CA HIS A 34 2.20 6.05 6.32
C HIS A 34 3.61 5.43 6.47
N ALA A 35 4.02 5.11 7.70
CA ALA A 35 5.28 4.43 7.95
C ALA A 35 5.33 3.04 7.29
N GLN A 36 4.22 2.31 7.30
CA GLN A 36 4.08 1.01 6.62
C GLN A 36 4.21 1.16 5.10
N ALA A 37 3.54 2.14 4.49
CA ALA A 37 3.65 2.40 3.05
C ALA A 37 5.11 2.72 2.65
N ALA A 38 5.81 3.54 3.43
CA ALA A 38 7.23 3.82 3.21
C ALA A 38 8.13 2.58 3.36
N ARG A 39 7.79 1.67 4.29
CA ARG A 39 8.50 0.40 4.49
C ARG A 39 8.26 -0.58 3.34
N GLN A 40 7.07 -0.59 2.74
CA GLN A 40 6.71 -1.46 1.62
C GLN A 40 7.66 -1.29 0.43
N ALA A 41 8.00 -0.05 0.09
CA ALA A 41 8.95 0.25 -0.99
C ALA A 41 10.33 -0.38 -0.74
N LYS A 42 10.82 -0.34 0.51
CA LYS A 42 12.10 -0.96 0.89
C LYS A 42 12.06 -2.49 0.80
N LEU A 43 10.96 -3.10 1.25
CA LEU A 43 10.80 -4.55 1.20
C LEU A 43 10.72 -5.06 -0.24
N LEU A 44 10.04 -4.33 -1.13
CA LEU A 44 10.03 -4.62 -2.56
C LEU A 44 11.42 -4.53 -3.18
N ALA A 45 12.18 -3.48 -2.87
CA ALA A 45 13.55 -3.33 -3.35
C ALA A 45 14.45 -4.48 -2.90
N ASN A 46 14.26 -4.96 -1.66
CA ASN A 46 15.02 -6.07 -1.07
C ASN A 46 14.48 -7.45 -1.45
N ARG A 47 13.37 -7.55 -2.20
CA ARG A 47 12.70 -8.81 -2.56
C ARG A 47 12.31 -9.67 -1.36
N ASP A 48 11.99 -9.03 -0.23
CA ASP A 48 11.61 -9.70 1.01
C ASP A 48 10.11 -10.02 1.00
N ALA A 49 9.77 -11.20 0.47
CA ALA A 49 8.38 -11.64 0.34
C ALA A 49 7.70 -11.90 1.69
N ASP A 50 8.43 -12.46 2.66
CA ASP A 50 7.92 -12.73 4.00
C ASP A 50 7.64 -11.42 4.75
N GLY A 51 8.56 -10.45 4.64
CA GLY A 51 8.37 -9.10 5.16
C GLY A 51 7.16 -8.38 4.53
N LEU A 52 6.93 -8.56 3.22
CA LEU A 52 5.74 -8.01 2.55
C LEU A 52 4.44 -8.65 3.05
N ALA A 53 4.42 -9.97 3.25
CA ALA A 53 3.25 -10.67 3.77
C ALA A 53 2.91 -10.20 5.21
N ALA A 54 3.93 -10.08 6.07
CA ALA A 54 3.75 -9.53 7.42
C ALA A 54 3.21 -8.10 7.38
N LEU A 55 3.75 -7.26 6.50
CA LEU A 55 3.31 -5.87 6.35
C LEU A 55 1.83 -5.75 5.93
N VAL A 56 1.36 -6.63 5.05
CA VAL A 56 -0.06 -6.67 4.65
C VAL A 56 -0.96 -6.96 5.85
N HIS A 57 -0.57 -7.89 6.72
CA HIS A 57 -1.34 -8.20 7.92
C HIS A 57 -1.38 -7.01 8.89
N GLU A 58 -0.22 -6.38 9.15
CA GLU A 58 -0.14 -5.20 10.02
C GLU A 58 -0.97 -4.02 9.48
N ARG A 59 -0.95 -3.81 8.16
CA ARG A 59 -1.68 -2.73 7.50
C ARG A 59 -3.20 -2.98 7.54
N ASN A 60 -3.64 -4.22 7.33
CA ASN A 60 -5.04 -4.59 7.48
C ASN A 60 -5.54 -4.31 8.91
N GLY A 61 -4.74 -4.64 9.93
CA GLY A 61 -5.06 -4.32 11.32
C GLY A 61 -5.22 -2.82 11.57
N ALA A 62 -4.32 -1.99 11.00
CA ALA A 62 -4.41 -0.54 11.12
C ALA A 62 -5.66 0.03 10.41
N VAL A 63 -5.97 -0.45 9.20
CA VAL A 63 -7.17 -0.04 8.46
C VAL A 63 -8.45 -0.43 9.21
N SER A 64 -8.52 -1.65 9.74
CA SER A 64 -9.67 -2.07 10.56
C SER A 64 -9.82 -1.23 11.83
N ALA A 65 -8.73 -0.81 12.46
CA ALA A 65 -8.77 0.08 13.62
C ALA A 65 -9.28 1.48 13.25
N ILE A 66 -8.88 2.02 12.09
CA ILE A 66 -9.39 3.30 11.56
C ILE A 66 -10.90 3.20 11.36
N GLN A 67 -11.36 2.15 10.66
CA GLN A 67 -12.78 1.90 10.38
C GLN A 67 -13.60 1.74 11.67
N ALA A 68 -13.09 1.00 12.66
CA ALA A 68 -13.76 0.85 13.95
C ALA A 68 -13.92 2.20 14.69
N GLY A 69 -12.99 3.13 14.48
CA GLY A 69 -13.05 4.47 15.06
C GLY A 69 -13.96 5.46 14.33
N GLU A 70 -14.52 5.13 13.16
CA GLU A 70 -15.39 6.04 12.39
C GLU A 70 -16.69 6.36 13.13
N ALA A 71 -17.30 5.37 13.78
CA ALA A 71 -18.52 5.58 14.55
C ALA A 71 -18.27 6.48 15.78
N GLU A 72 -17.11 6.32 16.43
CA GLU A 72 -16.70 7.18 17.54
C GLU A 72 -16.43 8.61 17.06
N LEU A 73 -15.76 8.77 15.91
CA LEU A 73 -15.50 10.06 15.29
C LEU A 73 -16.79 10.78 14.89
N ALA A 74 -17.73 10.08 14.27
CA ALA A 74 -19.04 10.63 13.89
C ALA A 74 -19.83 11.11 15.12
N SER A 75 -19.86 10.31 16.19
CA SER A 75 -20.47 10.70 17.47
C SER A 75 -19.79 11.93 18.08
N ALA A 76 -18.45 11.95 18.12
CA ALA A 76 -17.71 13.07 18.70
C ALA A 76 -17.88 14.37 17.89
N LEU A 77 -17.96 14.28 16.55
CA LEU A 77 -18.23 15.42 15.67
C LEU A 77 -19.63 16.00 15.87
N ALA A 78 -20.64 15.14 16.04
CA ALA A 78 -22.02 15.58 16.29
C ALA A 78 -22.15 16.33 17.63
N GLU A 79 -21.41 15.89 18.66
CA GLU A 79 -21.39 16.52 19.98
C GLU A 79 -20.57 17.81 20.02
N PHE A 80 -19.65 18.01 19.07
CA PHE A 80 -18.72 19.14 19.06
C PHE A 80 -19.34 20.49 18.67
N GLY A 81 -20.59 20.54 18.20
CA GLY A 81 -21.21 21.66 17.48
C GLY A 81 -21.01 23.10 18.02
N THR A 82 -20.73 23.29 19.32
CA THR A 82 -20.43 24.60 19.94
C THR A 82 -19.06 24.67 20.65
N GLY A 83 -18.08 23.92 20.17
CA GLY A 83 -16.71 23.90 20.71
C GLY A 83 -16.08 25.29 20.83
N THR A 84 -15.16 25.44 21.80
CA THR A 84 -14.47 26.72 22.04
C THR A 84 -13.58 27.09 20.84
N ALA A 85 -13.19 28.36 20.70
CA ALA A 85 -12.29 28.78 19.62
C ALA A 85 -10.95 28.01 19.60
N PRO A 86 -10.28 27.78 20.76
CA PRO A 86 -9.08 26.93 20.82
C PRO A 86 -9.34 25.48 20.38
N ASP A 87 -10.44 24.87 20.84
CA ASP A 87 -10.78 23.49 20.45
C ASP A 87 -10.99 23.37 18.93
N ARG A 88 -11.64 24.37 18.31
CA ARG A 88 -11.88 24.41 16.86
C ARG A 88 -10.59 24.53 16.05
N GLN A 89 -9.65 25.35 16.51
CA GLN A 89 -8.35 25.47 15.85
C GLN A 89 -7.59 24.14 15.92
N GLN A 90 -7.54 23.52 17.11
CA GLN A 90 -6.84 22.25 17.28
C GLN A 90 -7.47 21.12 16.45
N VAL A 91 -8.81 21.06 16.39
CA VAL A 91 -9.54 20.11 15.53
C VAL A 91 -9.17 20.33 14.06
N ALA A 92 -9.15 21.58 13.59
CA ALA A 92 -8.78 21.90 12.21
C ALA A 92 -7.33 21.48 11.87
N GLU A 93 -6.38 21.75 12.78
CA GLU A 93 -4.97 21.34 12.61
C GLU A 93 -4.82 19.82 12.54
N LEU A 94 -5.53 19.08 13.40
CA LEU A 94 -5.51 17.62 13.39
C LEU A 94 -6.15 17.04 12.12
N MET A 95 -7.28 17.57 11.67
CA MET A 95 -7.92 17.15 10.42
C MET A 95 -7.02 17.40 9.22
N ALA A 96 -6.43 18.60 9.12
CA ALA A 96 -5.49 18.93 8.04
C ALA A 96 -4.27 17.99 8.05
N SER A 97 -3.75 17.65 9.24
CA SER A 97 -2.64 16.71 9.38
C SER A 97 -3.02 15.30 8.92
N ILE A 98 -4.21 14.82 9.29
CA ILE A 98 -4.73 13.52 8.85
C ILE A 98 -4.87 13.49 7.32
N GLU A 99 -5.48 14.52 6.72
CA GLU A 99 -5.66 14.63 5.28
C GLU A 99 -4.32 14.62 4.54
N GLN A 100 -3.36 15.43 5.00
CA GLN A 100 -2.01 15.47 4.42
C GLN A 100 -1.33 14.09 4.47
N ARG A 101 -1.46 13.37 5.59
CA ARG A 101 -0.85 12.04 5.75
C ARG A 101 -1.54 10.99 4.87
N LEU A 102 -2.87 11.03 4.76
CA LEU A 102 -3.61 10.14 3.86
C LEU A 102 -3.21 10.37 2.40
N GLU A 103 -3.00 11.61 1.98
CA GLU A 103 -2.55 11.92 0.62
C GLU A 103 -1.13 11.42 0.36
N ALA A 104 -0.23 11.54 1.34
CA ALA A 104 1.11 10.95 1.26
C ALA A 104 1.05 9.42 1.14
N VAL A 105 0.17 8.74 1.90
CA VAL A 105 -0.07 7.29 1.78
C VAL A 105 -0.53 6.94 0.37
N ARG A 106 -1.51 7.64 -0.19
CA ARG A 106 -2.01 7.40 -1.56
C ARG A 106 -0.91 7.54 -2.60
N THR A 107 -0.07 8.57 -2.47
CA THR A 107 1.07 8.81 -3.36
C THR A 107 2.06 7.64 -3.31
N LEU A 108 2.42 7.19 -2.11
CA LEU A 108 3.33 6.05 -1.92
C LEU A 108 2.74 4.75 -2.43
N ASP A 109 1.46 4.49 -2.17
CA ASP A 109 0.75 3.30 -2.63
C ASP A 109 0.66 3.25 -4.16
N ALA A 110 0.37 4.39 -4.81
CA ALA A 110 0.35 4.50 -6.27
C ALA A 110 1.72 4.19 -6.89
N ALA A 111 2.78 4.84 -6.39
CA ALA A 111 4.15 4.57 -6.85
C ALA A 111 4.55 3.10 -6.63
N THR A 112 4.11 2.52 -5.50
CA THR A 112 4.36 1.11 -5.18
C THR A 112 3.63 0.17 -6.14
N ALA A 113 2.38 0.47 -6.47
CA ALA A 113 1.60 -0.32 -7.43
C ALA A 113 2.22 -0.29 -8.83
N GLU A 114 2.71 0.87 -9.28
CA GLU A 114 3.45 1.00 -10.54
C GLU A 114 4.72 0.16 -10.54
N ALA A 115 5.51 0.20 -9.46
CA ALA A 115 6.74 -0.59 -9.35
C ALA A 115 6.48 -2.10 -9.40
N ILE A 116 5.43 -2.57 -8.71
CA ILE A 116 5.00 -3.97 -8.76
C ILE A 116 4.56 -4.35 -10.18
N GLY A 117 3.78 -3.48 -10.85
CA GLY A 117 3.33 -3.67 -12.22
C GLY A 117 4.49 -3.82 -13.20
N ALA A 118 5.45 -2.88 -13.15
CA ALA A 118 6.66 -2.92 -13.97
C ALA A 118 7.47 -4.20 -13.73
N LYS A 119 7.64 -4.62 -12.47
CA LYS A 119 8.39 -5.84 -12.15
C LYS A 119 7.69 -7.10 -12.66
N ARG A 120 6.37 -7.18 -12.53
CA ARG A 120 5.57 -8.28 -13.09
C ARG A 120 5.75 -8.38 -14.60
N ASP A 121 5.76 -7.25 -15.30
CA ASP A 121 5.87 -7.23 -16.76
C ASP A 121 7.30 -7.55 -17.23
N GLU A 122 8.33 -7.19 -16.46
CA GLU A 122 9.69 -7.68 -16.63
C GLU A 122 9.77 -9.21 -16.49
N VAL A 123 9.24 -9.77 -15.40
CA VAL A 123 9.23 -11.23 -15.17
C VAL A 123 8.50 -11.97 -16.29
N ARG A 124 7.38 -11.42 -16.79
CA ARG A 124 6.67 -12.00 -17.93
C ARG A 124 7.52 -12.03 -19.20
N ARG A 125 8.27 -10.97 -19.49
CA ARG A 125 9.19 -10.93 -20.64
C ARG A 125 10.31 -11.96 -20.50
N GLU A 126 10.91 -12.08 -19.32
CA GLU A 126 11.96 -13.08 -19.05
C GLU A 126 11.45 -14.51 -19.19
N LEU A 127 10.24 -14.80 -18.68
CA LEU A 127 9.62 -16.11 -18.83
C LEU A 127 9.31 -16.44 -20.30
N ALA A 128 8.82 -15.46 -21.07
CA ALA A 128 8.58 -15.63 -22.50
C ALA A 128 9.88 -15.90 -23.28
N ALA A 129 10.95 -15.16 -22.99
CA ALA A 129 12.26 -15.37 -23.61
C ALA A 129 12.84 -16.76 -23.29
N ASN A 130 12.76 -17.20 -22.02
CA ASN A 130 13.17 -18.54 -21.61
C ASN A 130 12.30 -19.65 -22.23
N GLY A 131 11.00 -19.40 -22.41
CA GLY A 131 10.09 -20.30 -23.13
C GLY A 131 10.51 -20.46 -24.59
N ALA A 132 10.77 -19.35 -25.29
CA ALA A 132 11.22 -19.35 -26.67
C ALA A 132 12.59 -20.04 -26.84
N GLY A 133 13.54 -19.80 -25.93
CA GLY A 133 14.84 -20.47 -25.93
C GLY A 133 14.73 -21.99 -25.79
N ARG A 134 13.87 -22.48 -24.89
CA ARG A 134 13.61 -23.93 -24.74
C ARG A 134 12.96 -24.54 -25.98
N GLN A 135 12.01 -23.83 -26.60
CA GLN A 135 11.37 -24.29 -27.84
C GLN A 135 12.36 -24.33 -29.01
N ALA A 136 13.24 -23.32 -29.13
CA ALA A 136 14.29 -23.30 -30.15
C ALA A 136 15.27 -24.47 -29.96
N HIS A 137 15.75 -24.70 -28.74
CA HIS A 137 16.60 -25.87 -28.43
C HIS A 137 15.90 -27.20 -28.73
N GLY A 138 14.61 -27.33 -28.42
CA GLY A 138 13.81 -28.50 -28.77
C GLY A 138 13.67 -28.70 -30.28
N ALA A 139 13.47 -27.63 -31.05
CA ALA A 139 13.38 -27.67 -32.51
C ALA A 139 14.72 -28.04 -33.15
N TYR A 140 15.85 -27.51 -32.66
CA TYR A 140 17.17 -27.92 -33.12
C TYR A 140 17.48 -29.37 -32.77
N ALA A 141 17.13 -29.84 -31.57
CA ALA A 141 17.28 -31.24 -31.20
C ALA A 141 16.40 -32.17 -32.05
N ALA A 142 15.15 -31.77 -32.36
CA ALA A 142 14.25 -32.52 -33.22
C ALA A 142 14.74 -32.58 -34.68
N HIS A 143 15.34 -31.49 -35.19
CA HIS A 143 15.95 -31.47 -36.53
C HIS A 143 17.29 -32.23 -36.59
N ALA A 144 18.08 -32.23 -35.52
CA ALA A 144 19.31 -33.02 -35.44
C ALA A 144 19.05 -34.53 -35.32
N VAL A 145 17.87 -34.92 -34.82
CA VAL A 145 17.43 -36.32 -34.66
C VAL A 145 16.43 -36.75 -35.76
N ALA A 146 16.22 -35.92 -36.80
CA ALA A 146 15.48 -36.35 -37.98
C ALA A 146 16.22 -37.54 -38.63
N PRO A 147 15.63 -38.75 -38.66
CA PRO A 147 16.34 -39.92 -39.16
C PRO A 147 16.58 -39.76 -40.66
N MET A 148 17.79 -40.09 -41.10
CA MET A 148 18.09 -40.52 -42.46
C MET A 148 17.14 -41.68 -42.83
N ARG A 149 15.92 -41.36 -43.24
CA ARG A 149 14.96 -42.29 -43.84
C ARG A 149 14.82 -41.94 -45.32
N ASP A 150 15.93 -42.00 -46.04
CA ASP A 150 15.90 -42.06 -47.50
C ASP A 150 17.26 -42.49 -48.08
N THR A 151 17.63 -43.76 -47.89
CA THR A 151 18.67 -44.40 -48.75
C THR A 151 18.35 -45.85 -49.13
N ALA A 152 17.13 -46.34 -48.89
CA ALA A 152 16.73 -47.72 -49.22
C ALA A 152 15.85 -47.83 -50.49
N ARG A 153 16.03 -46.97 -51.49
CA ARG A 153 15.26 -47.03 -52.77
C ARG A 153 16.04 -47.49 -54.00
N TYR A 154 17.29 -47.95 -53.86
CA TYR A 154 18.10 -48.42 -55.01
C TYR A 154 18.66 -49.84 -54.88
N ALA A 155 18.04 -50.72 -54.08
CA ALA A 155 18.54 -52.09 -53.87
C ALA A 155 17.78 -53.20 -54.60
N ASP A 156 16.83 -52.89 -55.50
CA ASP A 156 16.01 -53.94 -56.15
C ASP A 156 15.97 -53.82 -57.68
N ARG A 157 17.16 -53.85 -58.29
CA ARG A 157 17.30 -54.04 -59.74
C ARG A 157 18.58 -54.83 -60.07
N ARG A 158 18.65 -56.08 -59.62
CA ARG A 158 19.42 -57.21 -60.22
C ARG A 158 19.38 -58.45 -59.31
N ALA A 159 18.53 -59.41 -59.66
CA ALA A 159 18.80 -60.86 -59.60
C ALA A 159 17.68 -61.58 -60.36
#